data_AF-A0A847BW85-F1
#
_entry.id   AF-A0A847BW85-F1
#
_cell.length_a   1.000
_cell.length_b   1.000
_cell.length_c   1.000
_cell.angle_alpha   90.00
_cell.angle_beta   90.00
_cell.angle_gamma   90.00
#
_symmetry.space_group_name_H-M   'P 1'
#
loop_
_entity.id
_entity.type
_entity.pdbx_description
1 polymer ?
#
loop_
_entity_poly.entity_id
_entity_poly.type
_entity_poly.pdbx_seq_one_letter_code
_entity_poly.pdbx_strand_id
1 'polypeptide(L)' 'MSKTTWCLDDLFENEASLEAALKEAETCAKRFESLFKGNLKQISEEDFTETMGAYEGILETLGRIMTYAFLRFAEDSSNG' A
#
# COMPACT_ATOMS: atom_id res chain seq x y z
N MET A 1 13.41 12.57 30.05
CA MET A 1 12.27 11.67 29.78
C MET A 1 12.70 10.77 28.63
N SER A 2 12.58 9.44 28.73
CA SER A 2 12.82 8.58 27.56
C SER A 2 11.68 8.78 26.57
N LYS A 3 11.99 9.13 25.32
CA LYS A 3 11.01 9.23 24.24
C LYS A 3 10.49 7.81 23.95
N THR A 4 9.21 7.56 24.18
CA THR A 4 8.57 6.32 23.75
C THR A 4 8.31 6.43 22.24
N THR A 5 8.88 5.54 21.45
CA THR A 5 8.75 5.50 19.98
C THR A 5 7.80 4.36 19.59
N TRP A 6 7.19 4.46 18.40
CA TRP A 6 6.40 3.37 17.85
C TRP A 6 7.32 2.23 17.42
N CYS A 7 6.89 0.98 17.62
CA CYS A 7 7.49 -0.17 16.94
C CYS A 7 6.89 -0.23 15.53
N LEU A 8 7.69 0.03 14.49
CA LEU A 8 7.23 0.09 13.11
C LEU A 8 7.59 -1.15 12.30
N ASP A 9 8.31 -2.10 12.91
CA ASP A 9 8.81 -3.32 12.27
C ASP A 9 7.66 -4.21 11.76
N ASP A 10 6.49 -4.14 12.40
CA ASP A 10 5.26 -4.82 11.97
C ASP A 10 4.67 -4.25 10.66
N LEU A 11 5.02 -3.01 10.31
CA LEU A 11 4.64 -2.38 9.04
C LEU A 11 5.73 -2.59 7.99
N PHE A 12 6.97 -2.23 8.35
CA PHE A 12 8.16 -2.35 7.52
C PHE A 12 9.39 -2.52 8.41
N GLU A 13 10.14 -3.60 8.19
CA GLU A 13 11.39 -3.88 8.94
C GLU A 13 12.44 -2.79 8.73
N ASN A 14 12.46 -2.18 7.54
CA ASN A 14 13.41 -1.15 7.17
C ASN A 14 12.92 -0.34 5.97
N GLU A 15 13.61 0.76 5.68
CA GLU A 15 13.29 1.64 4.55
C GLU A 15 13.37 0.93 3.19
N ALA A 16 14.25 -0.05 3.01
CA ALA A 16 14.31 -0.83 1.77
C ALA A 16 13.03 -1.66 1.54
N SER A 17 12.44 -2.22 2.61
CA SER A 17 11.17 -2.94 2.53
C SER A 17 9.98 -2.01 2.22
N LEU A 18 10.03 -0.76 2.71
CA LEU A 18 9.06 0.28 2.37
C LEU A 18 9.18 0.69 0.89
N GLU A 19 10.40 0.94 0.40
CA GLU A 19 10.67 1.29 -0.99
C GLU A 19 10.22 0.18 -1.96
N ALA A 20 10.48 -1.08 -1.59
CA ALA A 20 10.02 -2.22 -2.36
C ALA A 20 8.48 -2.26 -2.45
N ALA A 21 7.78 -2.07 -1.34
CA ALA A 21 6.32 -2.03 -1.29
C ALA A 21 5.73 -0.84 -2.07
N LEU A 22 6.37 0.33 -2.04
CA LEU A 22 6.00 1.49 -2.85
C LEU A 22 6.06 1.16 -4.35
N LYS A 23 7.17 0.57 -4.80
CA LYS A 23 7.37 0.19 -6.20
C LYS A 23 6.40 -0.91 -6.64
N GLU A 24 6.13 -1.87 -5.77
CA GLU A 24 5.15 -2.93 -6.00
C GLU A 24 3.74 -2.34 -6.14
N ALA A 25 3.30 -1.51 -5.18
CA ALA A 25 1.99 -0.87 -5.21
C ALA A 25 1.80 -0.03 -6.47
N GLU A 26 2.81 0.75 -6.88
CA GLU A 26 2.77 1.52 -8.13
C GLU A 26 2.62 0.61 -9.36
N THR A 27 3.41 -0.46 -9.43
CA THR A 27 3.38 -1.40 -10.55
C THR A 27 2.02 -2.11 -10.64
N CYS A 28 1.52 -2.60 -9.50
CA CYS A 28 0.23 -3.28 -9.40
C CYS A 28 -0.92 -2.33 -9.74
N ALA A 29 -0.92 -1.10 -9.23
CA ALA A 29 -1.94 -0.10 -9.54
C ALA A 29 -2.00 0.24 -11.03
N LYS A 30 -0.85 0.47 -11.68
CA LYS A 30 -0.79 0.74 -13.13
C LYS A 30 -1.24 -0.44 -13.96
N ARG A 31 -0.86 -1.66 -13.57
CA ARG A 31 -1.32 -2.89 -14.22
C ARG A 31 -2.82 -3.10 -14.04
N PHE A 32 -3.35 -2.85 -12.85
CA PHE A 32 -4.78 -2.95 -12.58
C PHE A 32 -5.57 -1.96 -13.44
N GLU A 33 -5.10 -0.71 -13.51
CA GLU A 33 -5.71 0.30 -14.38
C GLU A 33 -5.74 -0.15 -15.84
N SER A 34 -4.61 -0.63 -16.38
CA SER A 34 -4.52 -1.00 -17.79
C SER A 34 -5.42 -2.18 -18.18
N LEU A 35 -5.67 -3.10 -17.23
CA LEU A 35 -6.51 -4.28 -17.46
C LEU A 35 -8.00 -3.96 -17.35
N PHE A 36 -8.40 -3.18 -16.33
CA PHE A 36 -9.81 -3.11 -15.93
C PHE A 36 -10.49 -1.78 -16.20
N LYS A 37 -9.76 -0.68 -16.41
CA LYS A 37 -10.35 0.64 -16.64
C LYS A 37 -11.23 0.63 -17.90
N GLY A 38 -12.52 0.91 -17.71
CA GLY A 38 -13.51 0.92 -18.79
C GLY A 38 -14.02 -0.46 -19.23
N ASN A 39 -13.39 -1.56 -18.76
CA ASN A 39 -13.69 -2.92 -19.20
C ASN A 39 -14.39 -3.78 -18.12
N LEU A 40 -14.68 -3.21 -16.93
CA LEU A 40 -15.35 -3.93 -15.83
C LEU A 40 -16.70 -4.57 -16.19
N LYS A 41 -17.38 -4.12 -17.24
CA LYS A 41 -18.65 -4.71 -17.71
C LYS A 41 -18.47 -5.99 -18.53
N GLN A 42 -17.24 -6.32 -18.90
CA GLN A 42 -16.91 -7.40 -19.83
C GLN A 42 -16.24 -8.59 -19.15
N ILE A 43 -15.94 -8.47 -17.85
CA ILE A 43 -15.37 -9.55 -17.03
C ILE A 43 -16.46 -10.48 -16.52
N SER A 44 -16.13 -11.77 -16.41
CA SER A 44 -17.02 -12.76 -15.82
C SER A 44 -17.19 -12.54 -14.31
N GLU A 45 -18.18 -13.17 -13.68
CA GLU A 45 -18.37 -13.09 -12.23
C GLU A 45 -17.17 -13.64 -11.44
N GLU A 46 -16.54 -14.70 -11.96
CA GLU A 46 -15.33 -15.30 -11.38
C GLU A 46 -14.16 -14.32 -11.48
N ASP A 47 -13.92 -13.76 -12.68
CA ASP A 47 -12.86 -12.77 -12.91
C ASP A 47 -13.10 -11.47 -12.10
N PHE A 48 -14.36 -11.12 -11.84
CA PHE A 48 -14.71 -9.94 -11.04
C PHE A 48 -14.29 -10.11 -9.59
N THR A 49 -14.47 -11.30 -9.02
CA THR A 49 -14.07 -11.59 -7.63
C THR A 49 -12.55 -11.49 -7.48
N GLU A 50 -11.80 -12.05 -8.44
CA GLU A 50 -10.33 -11.91 -8.47
C GLU A 50 -9.89 -10.45 -8.64
N THR A 51 -10.61 -9.70 -9.49
CA THR A 51 -10.37 -8.26 -9.69
C THR A 51 -10.55 -7.48 -8.39
N MET A 52 -11.60 -7.77 -7.62
CA MET A 52 -11.84 -7.14 -6.32
C MET A 52 -10.71 -7.47 -5.33
N GLY A 53 -10.28 -8.72 -5.25
CA GLY A 53 -9.15 -9.12 -4.39
C GLY A 53 -7.84 -8.41 -4.77
N ALA A 54 -7.55 -8.28 -6.06
CA ALA A 54 -6.38 -7.53 -6.53
C ALA A 54 -6.45 -6.04 -6.16
N TYR A 55 -7.64 -5.43 -6.26
CA TYR A 55 -7.86 -4.04 -5.87
C TYR A 55 -7.68 -3.84 -4.36
N GLU A 56 -8.25 -4.72 -3.54
CA GLU A 56 -8.11 -4.70 -2.09
C GLU A 56 -6.66 -4.86 -1.65
N GLY A 57 -5.89 -5.77 -2.26
CA GLY A 57 -4.46 -5.95 -1.96
C GLY A 57 -3.62 -4.70 -2.26
N ILE A 58 -3.94 -3.96 -3.33
CA ILE A 58 -3.32 -2.65 -3.61
C ILE A 58 -3.66 -1.65 -2.50
N LEU A 59 -4.93 -1.56 -2.11
CA LEU A 59 -5.37 -0.64 -1.04
C LEU A 59 -4.76 -0.98 0.31
N GLU A 60 -4.64 -2.27 0.66
CA GLU A 60 -4.00 -2.73 1.89
C GLU A 60 -2.52 -2.31 1.93
N THR A 61 -1.80 -2.52 0.83
CA THR A 61 -0.38 -2.13 0.72
C THR A 61 -0.21 -0.62 0.86
N LEU A 62 -1.04 0.18 0.17
CA LEU A 62 -1.03 1.64 0.29
C LEU A 62 -1.41 2.09 1.71
N GLY A 63 -2.38 1.43 2.35
CA GLY A 63 -2.76 1.67 3.74
C GLY A 63 -1.57 1.50 4.68
N ARG A 64 -0.86 0.37 4.57
CA ARG A 64 0.35 0.09 5.37
C ARG A 64 1.44 1.14 5.18
N ILE A 65 1.71 1.54 3.93
CA ILE A 65 2.67 2.61 3.58
C ILE A 65 2.28 3.94 4.25
N MET A 66 1.01 4.35 4.10
CA MET A 66 0.52 5.60 4.68
C MET A 66 0.57 5.58 6.21
N THR A 67 0.22 4.47 6.85
CA THR A 67 0.34 4.31 8.30
C THR A 67 1.78 4.46 8.77
N TYR A 68 2.74 3.82 8.09
CA TYR A 68 4.16 3.96 8.42
C TYR A 68 4.63 5.41 8.31
N ALA A 69 4.35 6.07 7.17
CA ALA A 69 4.74 7.46 6.94
C ALA A 69 4.11 8.41 7.98
N PHE A 70 2.83 8.22 8.30
CA PHE A 70 2.13 9.01 9.29
C PHE A 70 2.73 8.85 10.69
N LEU A 71 3.01 7.62 11.14
CA LEU A 71 3.58 7.36 12.46
C LEU A 71 5.01 7.91 12.59
N ARG A 72 5.81 7.80 11.53
CA ARG A 72 7.14 8.44 11.44
C ARG A 72 7.06 9.95 11.60
N PHE A 73 6.15 10.59 10.86
CA PHE A 73 5.91 12.03 10.98
C PHE A 73 5.38 12.44 12.35
N ALA A 74 4.49 11.65 12.94
CA ALA A 74 3.94 11.92 14.28
C ALA A 74 5.01 11.79 15.38
N GLU A 75 6.02 10.93 15.20
CA GLU A 75 7.15 10.79 16.12
C GLU A 75 8.16 11.94 15.99
N ASP A 76 8.40 12.40 14.76
CA ASP A 76 9.27 13.53 14.46
C ASP A 76 8.75 14.32 13.25
N SER A 77 8.03 15.41 13.55
CA SER A 77 7.41 16.26 12.54
C SER A 77 8.41 17.18 11.82
N SER A 78 9.70 17.13 12.17
CA SER A 78 10.75 17.86 11.45
C SER A 78 11.21 17.14 10.18
N ASN A 79 10.82 15.87 10.00
CA ASN A 79 11.06 15.04 8.82
C ASN A 79 9.88 15.05 7.82
N GLY A 80 9.08 16.12 7.81
CA GLY A 80 7.91 16.29 6.92
C GLY A 80 8.21 16.99 5.60
#